data_AF-A0A6B3G3R2-F1
#
_entry.id   AF-A0A6B3G3R2-F1
#
_cell.length_a   1.000
_cell.length_b   1.000
_cell.length_c   1.000
_cell.angle_alpha   90.00
_cell.angle_beta   90.00
_cell.angle_gamma   90.00
#
_symmetry.space_group_name_H-M   'P 1'
#
loop_
_entity.id
_entity.type
_entity.pdbx_description
1 polymer ?
#
loop_
_entity_poly.entity_id
_entity_poly.type
_entity_poly.pdbx_seq_one_letter_code
_entity_poly.pdbx_strand_id
1 'polypeptide(L)'
;TNLVTPIADAHMDSVPLVAITGQVASKAIGTDAFQEADICGITMPITKHNFLVTKAEDIAHTIAEAFHIASTGRPGPVLVDIAKDALQAKTTFSWPPTQDLPGYRPVTKPHAKQ
;
A
#
# COMPACT_ATOMS: atom_id res chain seq x y z
N THR A 1 12.80 -0.69 -5.47
CA THR A 1 13.09 0.53 -6.27
C THR A 1 12.62 0.44 -7.72
N ASN A 2 12.79 -0.68 -8.43
CA ASN A 2 12.43 -0.79 -9.87
C ASN A 2 10.97 -0.50 -10.22
N LEU A 3 10.05 -0.53 -9.25
CA LEU A 3 8.64 -0.23 -9.46
C LEU A 3 8.31 1.27 -9.48
N VAL A 4 9.28 2.17 -9.23
CA VAL A 4 9.02 3.62 -9.17
C VAL A 4 8.43 4.15 -10.48
N THR A 5 9.04 3.82 -11.63
CA THR A 5 8.55 4.27 -12.94
C THR A 5 7.14 3.76 -13.26
N PRO A 6 6.83 2.44 -13.18
CA PRO A 6 5.47 1.98 -13.46
C PRO A 6 4.43 2.46 -12.44
N ILE A 7 4.82 2.72 -11.17
CA ILE A 7 3.92 3.37 -10.20
C ILE A 7 3.61 4.80 -10.65
N ALA A 8 4.62 5.58 -11.05
CA ALA A 8 4.43 6.95 -11.53
C ALA A 8 3.54 6.99 -12.78
N ASP A 9 3.75 6.07 -13.71
CA ASP A 9 2.92 5.90 -14.91
C ASP A 9 1.45 5.66 -14.55
N ALA A 10 1.19 4.66 -13.70
CA ALA A 10 -0.16 4.37 -13.21
C ALA A 10 -0.80 5.56 -12.46
N HIS A 11 -0.01 6.36 -11.74
CA HIS A 11 -0.49 7.56 -11.05
C HIS A 11 -0.93 8.66 -12.03
N MET A 12 -0.15 8.89 -13.09
CA MET A 12 -0.47 9.88 -14.13
C MET A 12 -1.75 9.48 -14.88
N ASP A 13 -1.87 8.20 -15.23
CA ASP A 13 -2.98 7.68 -16.02
C ASP A 13 -4.22 7.33 -15.18
N SER A 14 -4.18 7.56 -13.86
CA SER A 14 -5.27 7.20 -12.95
C SER A 14 -5.66 5.72 -13.03
N VAL A 15 -4.67 4.84 -13.14
CA VAL A 15 -4.84 3.39 -13.22
C VAL A 15 -4.82 2.81 -11.79
N PRO A 16 -5.86 2.05 -11.38
CA PRO A 16 -5.83 1.37 -10.09
C PRO A 16 -4.75 0.27 -10.10
N LEU A 17 -3.75 0.42 -9.24
CA LEU A 17 -2.63 -0.50 -9.13
C LEU A 17 -2.30 -0.73 -7.65
N VAL A 18 -2.06 -1.99 -7.27
CA VAL A 18 -1.54 -2.33 -5.94
C VAL A 18 -0.15 -2.91 -6.12
N ALA A 19 0.87 -2.16 -5.71
CA ALA A 19 2.26 -2.60 -5.74
C ALA A 19 2.62 -3.23 -4.40
N ILE A 20 2.97 -4.52 -4.40
CA ILE A 20 3.37 -5.25 -3.19
C ILE A 20 4.88 -5.44 -3.22
N THR A 21 5.56 -5.00 -2.16
CA THR A 21 7.02 -5.14 -2.00
C THR A 21 7.36 -5.84 -0.69
N GLY A 22 8.53 -6.47 -0.68
CA GLY A 22 9.13 -7.00 0.54
C GLY A 22 10.10 -5.99 1.13
N GLN A 23 10.09 -5.90 2.46
CA GLN A 23 11.01 -5.08 3.25
C GLN A 23 11.96 -5.99 4.06
N VAL A 24 13.04 -5.42 4.58
CA VAL A 24 13.87 -6.06 5.62
C VAL A 24 13.00 -6.45 6.83
N ALA A 25 13.55 -7.27 7.72
CA ALA A 25 12.84 -7.62 8.94
C ALA A 25 12.51 -6.35 9.74
N SER A 26 11.34 -6.28 10.38
CA SER A 26 10.80 -5.10 11.06
C SER A 26 11.79 -4.43 12.03
N LYS A 27 12.60 -5.25 12.73
CA LYS A 27 13.64 -4.80 13.67
C LYS A 27 14.89 -4.18 13.03
N ALA A 28 15.09 -4.39 11.73
CA ALA A 28 16.22 -3.88 10.97
C ALA A 28 15.86 -2.63 10.15
N ILE A 29 14.60 -2.18 10.19
CA ILE A 29 14.18 -0.93 9.57
C ILE A 29 14.82 0.25 10.32
N GLY A 30 15.43 1.17 9.58
CA GLY A 30 16.18 2.33 10.04
C GLY A 30 17.63 2.02 10.44
N THR A 31 18.17 0.85 10.07
CA THR A 31 19.51 0.41 10.52
C THR A 31 20.55 0.30 9.41
N ASP A 32 20.21 0.80 8.20
CA ASP A 32 21.01 0.64 6.98
C ASP A 32 21.30 -0.84 6.68
N ALA A 33 20.29 -1.68 6.88
CA ALA A 33 20.40 -3.11 6.60
C ALA A 33 20.63 -3.35 5.10
N PHE A 34 21.29 -4.46 4.75
CA PHE A 34 21.53 -4.79 3.35
C PHE A 34 20.22 -4.88 2.56
N GLN A 35 20.13 -4.14 1.45
CA GLN A 35 18.93 -3.97 0.61
C GLN A 35 17.75 -3.23 1.26
N GLU A 36 17.95 -2.61 2.42
CA GLU A 36 17.00 -1.65 2.96
C GLU A 36 16.87 -0.45 2.02
N ALA A 37 15.63 -0.04 1.77
CA ALA A 37 15.31 1.20 1.08
C ALA A 37 13.98 1.73 1.63
N ASP A 38 13.92 3.04 1.87
CA ASP A 38 12.67 3.73 2.22
C ASP A 38 11.77 3.88 0.99
N ILE A 39 11.21 2.75 0.53
CA ILE A 39 10.33 2.72 -0.64
C ILE A 39 9.02 3.49 -0.38
N CYS A 40 8.59 3.56 0.88
CA CYS A 40 7.44 4.38 1.28
C CYS A 40 7.73 5.86 1.04
N GLY A 41 8.86 6.38 1.50
CA GLY A 41 9.27 7.76 1.24
C GLY A 41 9.48 8.05 -0.25
N ILE A 42 10.14 7.14 -0.97
CA ILE A 42 10.41 7.28 -2.42
C ILE A 42 9.12 7.37 -3.25
N THR A 43 8.09 6.59 -2.89
CA THR A 43 6.87 6.48 -3.70
C THR A 43 5.73 7.38 -3.21
N MET A 44 5.84 7.99 -2.02
CA MET A 44 4.81 8.86 -1.45
C MET A 44 4.27 9.94 -2.42
N PRO A 45 5.10 10.59 -3.27
CA PRO A 45 4.60 11.60 -4.23
C PRO A 45 3.83 11.03 -5.41
N ILE A 46 3.92 9.71 -5.65
CA ILE A 46 3.40 9.03 -6.84
C ILE A 46 2.45 7.88 -6.48
N THR A 47 1.95 7.83 -5.24
CA THR A 47 0.92 6.89 -4.80
C THR A 47 -0.23 7.63 -4.13
N LYS A 48 -1.40 6.99 -4.07
CA LYS A 48 -2.54 7.46 -3.28
C LYS A 48 -2.32 7.22 -1.79
N HIS A 49 -1.66 6.12 -1.46
CA HIS A 49 -1.38 5.69 -0.11
C HIS A 49 -0.26 4.66 -0.10
N ASN A 50 0.48 4.61 1.00
CA ASN A 50 1.53 3.62 1.25
C ASN A 50 1.27 2.96 2.61
N PHE A 51 1.31 1.65 2.64
CA PHE A 51 1.28 0.86 3.86
C PHE A 51 2.64 0.25 4.14
N LEU A 52 3.04 0.24 5.41
CA LEU A 52 4.16 -0.56 5.91
C LEU A 52 3.60 -1.58 6.91
N VAL A 53 3.64 -2.85 6.53
CA VAL A 53 3.09 -3.96 7.31
C VAL A 53 4.22 -4.68 8.05
N THR A 54 4.20 -4.60 9.38
CA THR A 54 5.22 -5.20 10.25
C THR A 54 4.73 -6.42 11.04
N LYS A 55 3.43 -6.73 10.96
CA LYS A 55 2.82 -7.89 11.62
C LYS A 55 2.03 -8.75 10.64
N ALA A 56 2.01 -10.06 10.87
CA ALA A 56 1.37 -11.00 9.96
C ALA A 56 -0.16 -10.87 9.95
N GLU A 57 -0.77 -10.63 11.11
CA GLU A 57 -2.22 -10.40 11.26
C GLU A 57 -2.74 -9.20 10.46
N ASP A 58 -1.87 -8.25 10.13
CA ASP A 58 -2.25 -7.01 9.47
C ASP A 58 -2.34 -7.15 7.93
N ILE A 59 -1.74 -8.21 7.37
CA ILE A 59 -1.61 -8.38 5.91
C ILE A 59 -2.97 -8.43 5.23
N ALA A 60 -3.91 -9.23 5.73
CA ALA A 60 -5.18 -9.49 5.05
C ALA A 60 -6.06 -8.23 4.94
N HIS A 61 -6.17 -7.46 6.03
CA HIS A 61 -6.96 -6.23 6.03
C HIS A 61 -6.27 -5.13 5.19
N THR A 62 -4.95 -4.99 5.32
CA THR A 62 -4.17 -3.98 4.57
C THR A 62 -4.30 -4.20 3.07
N ILE A 63 -4.26 -5.45 2.60
CA ILE A 63 -4.46 -5.76 1.19
C ILE A 63 -5.87 -5.39 0.73
N ALA A 64 -6.91 -5.73 1.51
CA ALA A 64 -8.29 -5.37 1.17
C ALA A 64 -8.49 -3.85 1.07
N GLU A 65 -7.91 -3.11 2.02
CA GLU A 65 -7.92 -1.65 2.04
C GLU A 65 -7.13 -1.05 0.87
N ALA A 66 -5.97 -1.60 0.54
CA ALA A 66 -5.17 -1.15 -0.58
C ALA A 66 -5.94 -1.24 -1.90
N PHE A 67 -6.66 -2.33 -2.14
CA PHE A 67 -7.54 -2.45 -3.32
C PHE A 67 -8.73 -1.48 -3.27
N HIS A 68 -9.33 -1.26 -2.10
CA HIS A 68 -10.40 -0.28 -1.94
C HIS A 68 -9.92 1.15 -2.24
N ILE A 69 -8.77 1.55 -1.69
CA ILE A 69 -8.17 2.86 -1.93
C ILE A 69 -7.76 2.98 -3.40
N ALA A 70 -7.11 1.98 -3.99
CA ALA A 70 -6.65 2.05 -5.37
C ALA A 70 -7.82 2.29 -6.36
N SER A 71 -8.98 1.69 -6.11
CA SER A 71 -10.13 1.68 -7.02
C SER A 71 -11.17 2.78 -6.79
N THR A 72 -11.20 3.45 -5.64
CA THR A 72 -12.25 4.43 -5.30
C THR A 72 -11.79 5.90 -5.36
N GLY A 73 -12.71 6.83 -5.57
CA GLY A 73 -12.38 8.23 -5.86
C GLY A 73 -11.72 8.37 -7.24
N ARG A 74 -10.66 9.19 -7.37
CA ARG A 74 -9.78 9.13 -8.56
C ARG A 74 -8.90 7.87 -8.43
N PRO A 75 -8.98 6.87 -9.33
CA PRO A 75 -8.18 5.67 -9.19
C PRO A 75 -6.68 5.97 -9.32
N GLY A 76 -5.85 5.09 -8.77
CA GLY A 76 -4.41 5.29 -8.78
C GLY A 76 -3.67 4.24 -7.94
N PRO A 77 -2.34 4.30 -7.93
CA PRO A 77 -1.52 3.26 -7.30
C PRO A 77 -1.50 3.37 -5.77
N VAL A 78 -1.43 2.22 -5.10
CA VAL A 78 -1.19 2.06 -3.66
C VAL A 78 -0.01 1.12 -3.46
N LEU A 79 0.93 1.47 -2.57
CA LEU A 79 2.03 0.59 -2.18
C LEU A 79 1.66 -0.17 -0.89
N VAL A 80 1.97 -1.46 -0.85
CA VAL A 80 1.96 -2.27 0.37
C VAL A 80 3.35 -2.89 0.54
N ASP A 81 4.12 -2.35 1.48
CA ASP A 81 5.46 -2.82 1.81
C ASP A 81 5.40 -3.73 3.04
N ILE A 82 5.86 -4.97 2.94
CA ILE A 82 5.66 -5.99 3.98
C ILE A 82 7.01 -6.47 4.52
N ALA A 83 7.21 -6.33 5.83
CA ALA A 83 8.41 -6.79 6.51
C ALA A 83 8.60 -8.31 6.38
N LYS A 84 9.85 -8.73 6.18
CA LYS A 84 10.21 -10.15 5.99
C LYS A 84 9.66 -11.06 7.10
N ASP A 85 9.77 -10.64 8.36
CA ASP A 85 9.28 -11.38 9.52
C ASP A 85 7.76 -11.43 9.60
N ALA A 86 7.04 -10.40 9.10
CA ALA A 86 5.59 -10.46 8.93
C ALA A 86 5.18 -11.50 7.88
N LEU A 87 5.90 -11.60 6.76
CA LEU A 87 5.65 -12.62 5.72
C LEU A 87 5.92 -14.05 6.21
N GLN A 88 6.86 -14.23 7.15
CA GLN A 88 7.29 -15.54 7.64
C GLN A 88 6.52 -16.02 8.87
N ALA A 89 5.92 -15.11 9.63
CA ALA A 89 5.17 -15.43 10.84
C ALA A 89 3.83 -16.12 10.52
N LYS A 90 3.39 -16.99 11.43
CA LYS A 90 2.06 -17.59 11.38
C LYS A 90 1.05 -16.64 12.00
N THR A 91 -0.15 -16.60 11.43
CA THR A 91 -1.27 -15.85 11.97
C THR A 91 -2.59 -16.56 11.69
N THR A 92 -3.68 -16.07 12.28
CA THR A 92 -5.03 -16.52 11.94
C THR A 92 -5.55 -15.68 10.79
N PHE A 93 -5.97 -16.34 9.70
CA PHE A 93 -6.61 -15.67 8.58
C PHE A 93 -8.11 -15.57 8.82
N SER A 94 -8.67 -14.37 8.61
CA SER A 94 -10.12 -14.11 8.68
C SER A 94 -10.55 -13.24 7.50
N TRP A 95 -11.65 -13.59 6.86
CA TRP A 95 -12.22 -12.87 5.71
C TRP A 95 -13.76 -12.89 5.75
N PRO A 96 -14.45 -11.79 5.40
CA PRO A 96 -13.91 -10.49 4.99
C PRO A 96 -13.29 -9.70 6.16
N PRO A 97 -12.19 -8.97 5.95
CA PRO A 97 -11.62 -8.11 6.98
C PRO A 97 -12.53 -6.90 7.21
N THR A 98 -12.60 -6.46 8.46
CA THR A 98 -13.16 -5.14 8.78
C THR A 98 -12.20 -4.09 8.22
N GLN A 99 -12.71 -3.18 7.38
CA GLN A 99 -11.92 -2.05 6.88
C GLN A 99 -11.88 -0.94 7.94
N ASP A 100 -10.69 -0.45 8.27
CA ASP A 100 -10.46 0.67 9.16
C ASP A 100 -9.69 1.78 8.43
N LEU A 101 -10.44 2.59 7.69
CA LEU A 101 -9.90 3.71 6.91
C LEU A 101 -10.39 5.05 7.47
N PRO A 102 -9.87 5.50 8.62
CA PRO A 102 -10.33 6.73 9.26
C PRO A 102 -10.04 7.93 8.36
N GLY A 103 -11.08 8.73 8.11
CA GLY A 103 -10.99 9.93 7.28
C GLY A 103 -10.99 9.68 5.77
N TYR A 104 -10.91 8.42 5.31
CA TYR A 104 -11.02 8.11 3.88
C TYR A 104 -12.49 8.11 3.45
N ARG A 105 -12.91 9.18 2.75
CA ARG A 105 -14.27 9.35 2.23
C ARG A 105 -14.20 9.75 0.75
N PRO A 106 -14.07 8.79 -0.17
CA PRO A 106 -13.89 9.10 -1.58
C PRO A 106 -15.16 9.74 -2.16
N VAL A 107 -14.98 10.77 -2.98
CA VAL A 107 -16.08 11.35 -3.76
C VAL A 107 -16.37 10.40 -4.92
N THR A 108 -17.51 9.71 -4.84
CA THR A 108 -17.92 8.71 -5.85
C THR A 108 -18.83 9.28 -6.93
N LYS A 109 -19.30 10.52 -6.78
CA LYS A 109 -20.16 11.20 -7.74
C LYS A 109 -19.42 12.39 -8.36
N PRO A 110 -19.29 12.45 -9.69
CA PRO A 110 -18.74 13.63 -10.35
C PRO A 110 -19.64 14.86 -10.11
N HIS A 111 -19.04 16.04 -10.09
CA HIS A 111 -19.77 17.28 -9.91
C HIS A 111 -20.61 17.55 -11.16
N ALA A 112 -21.93 17.61 -11.04
CA ALA A 112 -22.87 17.65 -12.18
C ALA A 112 -22.86 18.95 -13.03
N LYS A 113 -21.86 19.84 -12.85
CA LYS A 113 -21.79 21.18 -13.47
C LYS A 113 -20.47 21.46 -14.21
N GLN A 114 -19.72 20.43 -14.59
CA GLN A 114 -18.59 20.54 -15.51
C GLN A 114 -18.80 19.64 -16.72
#